data_AF-A0A9P6BS35-F1
#
_entry.id   AF-A0A9P6BS35-F1
#
_cell.length_a   1.000
_cell.length_b   1.000
_cell.length_c   1.000
_cell.angle_alpha   90.00
_cell.angle_beta   90.00
_cell.angle_gamma   90.00
#
_symmetry.space_group_name_H-M   'P 1'
#
loop_
_entity.id
_entity.type
_entity.pdbx_description
1 polymer ?
#
loop_
_entity_poly.entity_id
_entity_poly.type
_entity_poly.pdbx_seq_one_letter_code
_entity_poly.pdbx_strand_id
1 'polypeptide(L)'
;MESSPAQPSTLPSTPEGYVYAGPVSDFLPSSKTNAITNESSADSNLTSETECPATTTAPSSVTGSACTFEKKDSKDGEEYLIRVIEIPQPAGRYPPQKRVAVSYYHKKWYAFINICPHQGSALARGTMMDIEDMGIVWGAGITCSLHDWTFDAHSGQSDATRFVIDTHDVKEIDGHVFVSQAPRNTSVAGPRRDFGGREMN
;
A
#
# COMPACT_ATOMS: atom_id res chain seq x y z
N MET A 1 29.84 17.80 -27.97
CA MET A 1 28.39 17.59 -27.78
C MET A 1 28.22 16.10 -27.57
N GLU A 2 28.37 15.65 -26.33
CA GLU A 2 28.35 14.24 -25.98
C GLU A 2 26.89 13.86 -25.71
N SER A 3 26.28 13.21 -26.69
CA SER A 3 24.91 12.72 -26.62
C SER A 3 24.84 11.58 -25.62
N SER A 4 24.23 11.85 -24.46
CA SER A 4 23.90 10.87 -23.43
C SER A 4 23.01 9.77 -24.04
N PRO A 5 23.37 8.47 -23.92
CA PRO A 5 22.54 7.40 -24.44
C PRO A 5 21.26 7.30 -23.60
N ALA A 6 20.11 7.54 -24.23
CA ALA A 6 18.81 7.26 -23.65
C ALA A 6 18.74 5.75 -23.35
N GLN A 7 18.75 5.37 -22.07
CA GLN A 7 18.49 3.99 -21.69
C GLN A 7 17.03 3.64 -22.06
N PRO A 8 16.79 2.54 -22.78
CA PRO A 8 15.44 2.08 -23.04
C PRO A 8 14.84 1.55 -21.73
N SER A 9 13.99 2.34 -21.10
CA SER A 9 13.17 1.97 -19.94
C SER A 9 12.12 0.94 -20.36
N THR A 10 12.56 -0.31 -20.53
CA THR A 10 11.67 -1.45 -20.76
C THR A 10 11.31 -2.02 -19.40
N LEU A 11 10.01 -2.07 -19.08
CA LEU A 11 9.53 -2.68 -17.84
C LEU A 11 10.09 -4.12 -17.71
N PRO A 12 10.59 -4.52 -16.53
CA PRO A 12 11.05 -5.90 -16.33
C PRO A 12 9.88 -6.88 -16.47
N SER A 13 10.19 -8.10 -16.92
CA SER A 13 9.18 -9.16 -17.07
C SER A 13 8.58 -9.54 -15.72
N THR A 14 7.25 -9.53 -15.62
CA THR A 14 6.53 -9.93 -14.41
C THR A 14 6.83 -11.39 -14.03
N PRO A 15 7.31 -11.67 -12.81
CA PRO A 15 7.50 -13.03 -12.34
C PRO A 15 6.20 -13.83 -12.30
N GLU A 16 6.28 -15.14 -12.54
CA GLU A 16 5.11 -16.02 -12.46
C GLU A 16 4.45 -15.95 -11.08
N GLY A 17 3.13 -15.75 -11.06
CA GLY A 17 2.35 -15.64 -9.82
C GLY A 17 2.45 -14.28 -9.12
N TYR A 18 3.08 -13.27 -9.73
CA TYR A 18 3.15 -11.90 -9.22
C TYR A 18 2.34 -10.92 -10.09
N VAL A 19 1.98 -9.79 -9.49
CA VAL A 19 1.35 -8.65 -10.14
C VAL A 19 2.25 -7.44 -9.99
N TYR A 20 2.37 -6.66 -11.05
CA TYR A 20 3.10 -5.40 -11.01
C TYR A 20 2.36 -4.37 -10.15
N ALA A 21 3.05 -3.85 -9.13
CA ALA A 21 2.49 -2.92 -8.16
C ALA A 21 2.86 -1.45 -8.45
N GLY A 22 3.96 -1.20 -9.16
CA GLY A 22 4.47 0.14 -9.46
C GLY A 22 5.99 0.24 -9.34
N PRO A 23 6.59 1.40 -9.67
CA PRO A 23 8.00 1.67 -9.39
C PRO A 23 8.24 1.79 -7.89
N VAL A 24 9.45 1.50 -7.42
CA VAL A 24 9.82 1.62 -5.98
C VAL A 24 9.58 3.04 -5.45
N SER A 25 9.81 4.05 -6.28
CA SER A 25 9.61 5.47 -5.93
C SER A 25 8.21 5.80 -5.46
N ASP A 26 7.21 5.02 -5.85
CA ASP A 26 5.84 5.23 -5.41
C ASP A 26 5.69 4.93 -3.92
N PHE A 27 6.37 3.90 -3.41
CA PHE A 27 6.21 3.42 -2.04
C PHE A 27 7.17 4.09 -1.05
N LEU A 28 8.07 4.94 -1.55
CA LEU A 28 9.01 5.67 -0.71
C LEU A 28 8.51 7.09 -0.45
N PRO A 29 8.66 7.60 0.78
CA PRO A 29 8.40 9.01 1.04
C PRO A 29 9.28 9.90 0.19
N SER A 30 8.70 10.92 -0.43
CA SER A 30 9.48 11.92 -1.18
C SER A 30 10.39 12.66 -0.20
N SER A 31 11.71 12.47 -0.34
CA SER A 31 12.69 13.26 0.39
C SER A 31 12.35 14.75 0.24
N LYS A 32 12.11 15.44 1.36
CA LYS A 32 11.92 16.89 1.35
C LYS A 32 13.19 17.53 0.76
N THR A 33 13.16 17.95 -0.49
CA THR A 33 14.06 19.01 -0.93
C THR A 33 13.57 20.26 -0.22
N ASN A 34 14.23 20.65 0.87
CA ASN A 34 14.01 21.94 1.52
C ASN A 34 14.43 23.06 0.54
N ALA A 35 13.55 23.42 -0.37
CA ALA A 35 13.58 24.74 -0.97
C ALA A 35 13.06 25.71 0.09
N ILE A 36 13.99 26.32 0.83
CA ILE A 36 13.71 27.53 1.60
C ILE A 36 13.34 28.60 0.58
N THR A 37 12.05 28.88 0.45
CA THR A 37 11.57 30.18 -0.01
C THR A 37 10.67 30.71 1.09
N ASN A 38 11.29 31.56 1.92
CA ASN A 38 10.55 32.57 2.66
C ASN A 38 9.75 33.37 1.63
N GLU A 39 8.42 33.37 1.75
CA GLU A 39 7.64 34.59 1.55
C GLU A 39 6.25 34.42 2.19
N SER A 40 6.09 35.16 3.27
CA SER A 40 4.84 35.54 3.89
C SER A 40 3.92 36.25 2.88
N SER A 41 2.62 35.96 2.90
CA SER A 41 1.56 36.90 3.34
C SER A 41 0.17 36.47 2.86
N ALA A 42 -0.73 36.35 3.84
CA ALA A 42 -2.11 36.85 3.89
C ALA A 42 -3.11 36.64 2.73
N ASP A 43 -4.23 36.02 3.14
CA ASP A 43 -5.62 36.45 2.99
C ASP A 43 -6.54 35.95 1.84
N SER A 44 -7.76 35.62 2.32
CA SER A 44 -9.12 35.73 1.76
C SER A 44 -9.67 34.80 0.66
N ASN A 45 -10.46 33.82 1.13
CA ASN A 45 -11.92 33.65 0.96
C ASN A 45 -12.63 33.68 -0.43
N LEU A 46 -13.47 32.66 -0.62
CA LEU A 46 -14.84 32.66 -1.19
C LEU A 46 -15.09 32.52 -2.71
N THR A 47 -15.66 31.35 -3.05
CA THR A 47 -16.67 30.97 -4.08
C THR A 47 -16.64 31.60 -5.48
N SER A 48 -16.69 30.77 -6.52
CA SER A 48 -17.92 30.49 -7.29
C SER A 48 -17.66 29.61 -8.52
N GLU A 49 -18.69 28.86 -8.87
CA GLU A 49 -18.76 27.80 -9.87
C GLU A 49 -18.71 28.36 -11.31
N THR A 50 -18.11 27.61 -12.24
CA THR A 50 -18.46 27.71 -13.68
C THR A 50 -18.19 26.37 -14.37
N GLU A 51 -19.23 25.87 -15.03
CA GLU A 51 -19.33 24.60 -15.74
C GLU A 51 -18.45 24.47 -17.00
N CYS A 52 -18.23 23.22 -17.39
CA CYS A 52 -17.57 22.75 -18.61
C CYS A 52 -18.31 23.14 -19.91
N PRO A 53 -17.66 23.03 -21.08
CA PRO A 53 -17.99 21.87 -21.92
C PRO A 53 -16.83 21.33 -22.79
N ALA A 54 -16.83 20.02 -23.09
CA ALA A 54 -16.60 19.48 -24.44
C ALA A 54 -16.54 17.93 -24.48
N THR A 55 -17.53 17.36 -25.17
CA THR A 55 -17.44 16.35 -26.24
C THR A 55 -16.40 15.21 -26.18
N THR A 56 -16.95 13.99 -26.02
CA THR A 56 -16.66 12.71 -26.67
C THR A 56 -15.45 12.62 -27.62
N THR A 57 -14.50 11.72 -27.33
CA THR A 57 -14.16 10.50 -28.11
C THR A 57 -12.98 9.76 -27.44
N ALA A 58 -13.18 8.49 -27.08
CA ALA A 58 -12.18 7.53 -26.56
C ALA A 58 -11.28 7.01 -27.73
N PRO A 59 -10.15 6.27 -27.53
CA PRO A 59 -9.90 5.30 -26.46
C PRO A 59 -8.48 5.26 -25.85
N SER A 60 -8.38 4.82 -24.60
CA SER A 60 -7.35 3.92 -24.03
C SER A 60 -7.32 4.10 -22.50
N SER A 61 -8.16 3.35 -21.81
CA SER A 61 -8.23 3.35 -20.35
C SER A 61 -7.32 2.25 -19.79
N VAL A 62 -6.07 2.57 -19.53
CA VAL A 62 -5.39 2.00 -18.36
C VAL A 62 -5.89 2.82 -17.18
N THR A 63 -7.01 2.42 -16.59
CA THR A 63 -7.48 3.02 -15.34
C THR A 63 -6.55 2.55 -14.23
N GLY A 64 -5.52 3.35 -13.96
CA GLY A 64 -4.87 3.35 -12.65
C GLY A 64 -5.93 3.74 -11.63
N SER A 65 -6.40 2.75 -10.86
CA SER A 65 -7.30 2.96 -9.72
C SER A 65 -6.65 3.97 -8.79
N ALA A 66 -7.41 4.98 -8.36
CA ALA A 66 -6.94 6.06 -7.49
C ALA A 66 -6.43 5.45 -6.17
N CYS A 67 -5.12 5.22 -6.11
CA CYS A 67 -4.47 4.70 -4.92
C CYS A 67 -4.45 5.83 -3.89
N THR A 68 -5.13 5.65 -2.76
CA THR A 68 -5.04 6.59 -1.64
C THR A 68 -3.65 6.46 -1.01
N PHE A 69 -2.95 7.59 -0.89
CA PHE A 69 -1.61 7.65 -0.29
C PHE A 69 -1.67 8.48 0.98
N GLU A 70 -1.20 7.89 2.09
CA GLU A 70 -1.03 8.62 3.33
C GLU A 70 0.42 8.43 3.80
N LYS A 71 1.12 9.56 3.92
CA LYS A 71 2.40 9.69 4.61
C LYS A 71 2.16 9.51 6.10
N LYS A 72 2.93 8.62 6.72
CA LYS A 72 2.84 8.33 8.16
C LYS A 72 4.22 8.25 8.78
N ASP A 73 4.30 8.70 10.02
CA ASP A 73 5.51 8.61 10.83
C ASP A 73 5.45 7.33 11.68
N SER A 74 6.57 6.63 11.76
CA SER A 74 6.77 5.53 12.72
C SER A 74 7.02 6.11 14.10
N LYS A 75 6.90 5.29 15.16
CA LYS A 75 7.25 5.71 16.52
C LYS A 75 8.71 6.19 16.62
N ASP A 76 9.59 5.67 15.77
CA ASP A 76 11.01 6.02 15.69
C ASP A 76 11.32 7.19 14.74
N GLY A 77 10.28 7.84 14.20
CA GLY A 77 10.43 8.98 13.29
C GLY A 77 10.83 8.62 11.86
N GLU A 78 10.93 7.33 11.51
CA GLU A 78 11.06 6.90 10.11
C GLU A 78 9.72 7.08 9.39
N GLU A 79 9.73 7.82 8.29
CA GLU A 79 8.54 8.02 7.47
C GLU A 79 8.29 6.81 6.56
N TYR A 80 7.03 6.42 6.41
CA TYR A 80 6.61 5.37 5.49
C TYR A 80 5.32 5.74 4.75
N LEU A 81 5.05 4.97 3.69
CA LEU A 81 3.80 5.02 2.94
C LEU A 81 3.16 3.64 2.94
N ILE A 82 1.84 3.61 3.08
CA ILE A 82 1.05 2.42 2.78
C ILE A 82 0.28 2.70 1.49
N ARG A 83 0.56 1.92 0.44
CA ARG A 83 -0.16 1.98 -0.83
C ARG A 83 -1.08 0.79 -0.99
N VAL A 84 -2.29 1.04 -1.47
CA VAL A 84 -3.24 -0.03 -1.76
C VAL A 84 -3.20 -0.36 -3.24
N ILE A 85 -2.96 -1.62 -3.56
CA ILE A 85 -3.06 -2.18 -4.91
C ILE A 85 -4.23 -3.15 -4.99
N GLU A 86 -4.72 -3.40 -6.21
CA GLU A 86 -5.73 -4.40 -6.49
C GLU A 86 -5.08 -5.63 -7.12
N ILE A 87 -5.31 -6.80 -6.53
CA ILE A 87 -4.83 -8.08 -7.03
C ILE A 87 -6.03 -8.90 -7.53
N PRO A 88 -5.99 -9.46 -8.75
CA PRO A 88 -7.04 -10.32 -9.24
C PRO A 88 -7.19 -11.56 -8.35
N GLN A 89 -8.44 -11.95 -8.11
CA GLN A 89 -8.78 -13.18 -7.40
C GLN A 89 -9.06 -14.32 -8.39
N PRO A 90 -8.94 -15.59 -7.96
CA PRO A 90 -9.39 -16.73 -8.76
C PRO A 90 -10.85 -16.58 -9.20
N ALA A 91 -11.18 -17.14 -10.37
CA ALA A 91 -12.53 -17.10 -10.91
C ALA A 91 -13.57 -17.63 -9.90
N GLY A 92 -14.72 -16.96 -9.81
CA GLY A 92 -15.80 -17.32 -8.89
C GLY A 92 -15.71 -16.69 -7.49
N ARG A 93 -14.65 -15.93 -7.18
CA ARG A 93 -14.59 -15.04 -6.01
C ARG A 93 -15.20 -13.68 -6.34
N TYR A 94 -15.97 -13.11 -5.41
CA TYR A 94 -16.54 -11.77 -5.55
C TYR A 94 -16.28 -10.91 -4.30
N PRO A 95 -15.81 -9.65 -4.46
CA PRO A 95 -15.34 -9.01 -5.69
C PRO A 95 -14.23 -9.76 -6.45
N PRO A 96 -14.08 -9.53 -7.76
CA PRO A 96 -13.10 -10.23 -8.61
C PRO A 96 -11.65 -9.82 -8.31
N GLN A 97 -11.47 -8.77 -7.52
CA GLN A 97 -10.18 -8.27 -7.07
C GLN A 97 -10.19 -8.15 -5.55
N LYS A 98 -9.03 -8.31 -4.92
CA LYS A 98 -8.81 -8.00 -3.51
C LYS A 98 -7.85 -6.85 -3.38
N ARG A 99 -8.00 -6.07 -2.32
CA ARG A 99 -7.16 -4.91 -2.04
C ARG A 99 -6.04 -5.32 -1.10
N VAL A 100 -4.79 -5.09 -1.50
CA VAL A 100 -3.59 -5.41 -0.74
C VAL A 100 -2.86 -4.10 -0.44
N ALA A 101 -2.61 -3.86 0.84
CA ALA A 101 -1.77 -2.78 1.33
C ALA A 101 -0.30 -3.20 1.25
N VAL A 102 0.54 -2.33 0.71
CA VAL A 102 1.98 -2.53 0.51
C VAL A 102 2.72 -1.37 1.16
N SER A 103 3.72 -1.68 1.98
CA SER A 103 4.54 -0.70 2.68
C SER A 103 6.01 -1.08 2.59
N TYR A 104 6.87 -0.07 2.47
CA TYR A 104 8.29 -0.21 2.71
C TYR A 104 8.62 0.36 4.09
N TYR A 105 9.00 -0.52 5.01
CA TYR A 105 9.16 -0.19 6.42
C TYR A 105 10.43 -0.85 6.96
N HIS A 106 11.27 -0.09 7.68
CA HIS A 106 12.61 -0.54 8.12
C HIS A 106 13.41 -1.29 7.05
N LYS A 107 13.47 -0.71 5.85
CA LYS A 107 14.21 -1.24 4.70
C LYS A 107 13.75 -2.62 4.24
N LYS A 108 12.49 -2.99 4.54
CA LYS A 108 11.88 -4.25 4.16
C LYS A 108 10.50 -4.01 3.57
N TRP A 109 10.15 -4.84 2.60
CA TRP A 109 8.83 -4.83 1.99
C TRP A 109 7.84 -5.66 2.78
N TYR A 110 6.65 -5.11 2.98
CA TYR A 110 5.52 -5.80 3.58
C TYR A 110 4.30 -5.63 2.69
N ALA A 111 3.54 -6.72 2.51
CA ALA A 111 2.25 -6.68 1.84
C ALA A 111 1.23 -7.55 2.57
N PHE A 112 0.05 -7.00 2.79
CA PHE A 112 -1.03 -7.65 3.53
C PHE A 112 -2.39 -7.21 2.99
N ILE A 113 -3.42 -8.02 3.17
CA ILE A 113 -4.79 -7.66 2.79
C ILE A 113 -5.17 -6.32 3.45
N ASN A 114 -5.78 -5.40 2.71
CA ASN A 114 -6.16 -4.06 3.22
C ASN A 114 -7.44 -4.08 4.08
N ILE A 115 -7.82 -5.23 4.64
CA ILE A 115 -9.10 -5.41 5.35
C ILE A 115 -8.86 -5.96 6.74
N CYS A 116 -9.30 -5.24 7.76
CA CYS A 116 -9.27 -5.70 9.14
C CYS A 116 -10.38 -6.74 9.37
N PRO A 117 -10.07 -7.94 9.89
CA PRO A 117 -11.04 -9.01 10.08
C PRO A 117 -12.05 -8.74 11.21
N HIS A 118 -11.85 -7.68 12.00
CA HIS A 118 -12.78 -7.29 13.07
C HIS A 118 -14.11 -6.78 12.48
N GLN A 119 -14.05 -5.66 11.76
CA GLN A 119 -15.22 -4.97 11.20
C GLN A 119 -14.94 -4.39 9.80
N GLY A 120 -13.97 -4.94 9.07
CA GLY A 120 -13.76 -4.59 7.66
C GLY A 120 -13.09 -3.24 7.40
N SER A 121 -12.51 -2.59 8.41
CA SER A 121 -11.83 -1.30 8.21
C SER A 121 -10.56 -1.43 7.38
N ALA A 122 -10.20 -0.34 6.68
CA ALA A 122 -9.00 -0.25 5.86
C ALA A 122 -7.72 -0.33 6.69
N LEU A 123 -6.90 -1.38 6.52
CA LEU A 123 -5.62 -1.47 7.23
C LEU A 123 -4.60 -0.43 6.74
N ALA A 124 -4.73 0.08 5.51
CA ALA A 124 -3.89 1.18 5.02
C ALA A 124 -4.11 2.50 5.78
N ARG A 125 -5.27 2.68 6.44
CA ARG A 125 -5.51 3.78 7.37
C ARG A 125 -4.87 3.54 8.74
N GLY A 126 -4.34 2.35 9.00
CA GLY A 126 -3.62 1.99 10.21
C GLY A 126 -2.21 2.57 10.29
N THR A 127 -1.45 2.10 11.28
CA THR A 127 -0.09 2.55 11.57
C THR A 127 0.85 1.34 11.58
N MET A 128 1.93 1.41 10.80
CA MET A 128 3.02 0.43 10.91
C MET A 128 3.78 0.67 12.22
N MET A 129 4.14 -0.40 12.92
CA MET A 129 4.87 -0.34 14.17
C MET A 129 5.90 -1.45 14.27
N ASP A 130 6.87 -1.27 15.15
CA ASP A 130 7.84 -2.31 15.47
C ASP A 130 7.22 -3.38 16.35
N ILE A 131 7.51 -4.64 16.01
CA ILE A 131 7.30 -5.75 16.92
C ILE A 131 8.60 -5.88 17.68
N GLU A 132 8.63 -5.32 18.88
CA GLU A 132 9.78 -5.33 19.77
C GLU A 132 9.55 -6.20 21.00
N ASP A 133 10.63 -6.81 21.50
CA ASP A 133 10.68 -7.41 22.84
C ASP A 133 12.04 -7.07 23.46
N MET A 134 12.02 -6.48 24.65
CA MET A 134 13.22 -6.03 25.39
C MET A 134 14.19 -5.15 24.57
N GLY A 135 13.66 -4.26 23.72
CA GLY A 135 14.45 -3.35 22.89
C GLY A 135 15.11 -3.99 21.66
N ILE A 136 14.73 -5.22 21.31
CA ILE A 136 15.11 -5.89 20.07
C ILE A 136 13.91 -5.88 19.13
N VAL A 137 14.07 -5.32 17.94
CA VAL A 137 13.05 -5.31 16.87
C VAL A 137 13.07 -6.64 16.12
N TRP A 138 12.02 -7.43 16.29
CA TRP A 138 11.85 -8.74 15.67
C TRP A 138 11.13 -8.67 14.32
N GLY A 139 10.36 -7.61 14.08
CA GLY A 139 9.60 -7.46 12.85
C GLY A 139 8.78 -6.18 12.82
N ALA A 140 7.77 -6.17 11.97
CA ALA A 140 6.85 -5.05 11.82
C ALA A 140 5.41 -5.56 11.95
N GLY A 141 4.57 -4.76 12.59
CA GLY A 141 3.13 -4.97 12.70
C GLY A 141 2.35 -3.83 12.05
N ILE A 142 1.09 -4.08 11.73
CA ILE A 142 0.12 -3.08 11.29
C ILE A 142 -1.00 -3.00 12.31
N THR A 143 -1.15 -1.84 12.95
CA THR A 143 -2.24 -1.56 13.90
C THR A 143 -3.41 -0.92 13.17
N CYS A 144 -4.57 -1.55 13.25
CA CYS A 144 -5.82 -1.03 12.69
C CYS A 144 -6.26 0.24 13.43
N SER A 145 -6.45 1.35 12.70
CA SER A 145 -6.79 2.65 13.30
C SER A 145 -8.17 2.76 13.96
N LEU A 146 -9.05 1.78 13.77
CA LEU A 146 -10.41 1.82 14.32
C LEU A 146 -10.54 1.15 15.70
N HIS A 147 -9.82 0.05 15.95
CA HIS A 147 -10.01 -0.78 17.15
C HIS A 147 -8.68 -1.31 17.71
N ASP A 148 -7.55 -0.80 17.22
CA ASP A 148 -6.21 -1.09 17.70
C ASP A 148 -5.78 -2.57 17.67
N TRP A 149 -6.44 -3.40 16.86
CA TRP A 149 -5.93 -4.75 16.60
C TRP A 149 -4.67 -4.65 15.77
N THR A 150 -3.59 -5.24 16.27
CA THR A 150 -2.31 -5.29 15.57
C THR A 150 -2.12 -6.67 14.96
N PHE A 151 -1.56 -6.67 13.76
CA PHE A 151 -1.22 -7.89 13.05
C PHE A 151 0.24 -7.84 12.65
N ASP A 152 0.97 -8.93 12.85
CA ASP A 152 2.29 -9.10 12.30
C ASP A 152 2.23 -9.04 10.77
N ALA A 153 2.96 -8.09 10.17
CA ALA A 153 2.94 -7.84 8.73
C ALA A 153 3.64 -8.95 7.91
N HIS A 154 4.37 -9.84 8.56
CA HIS A 154 5.01 -11.01 7.98
C HIS A 154 4.12 -12.26 8.09
N SER A 155 3.69 -12.60 9.31
CA SER A 155 2.93 -13.84 9.58
C SER A 155 1.41 -13.68 9.44
N GLY A 156 0.92 -12.44 9.57
CA GLY A 156 -0.50 -12.09 9.58
C GLY A 156 -1.20 -12.38 10.90
N GLN A 157 -0.51 -12.91 11.91
CA GLN A 157 -1.10 -13.23 13.21
C GLN A 157 -1.43 -11.96 13.98
N SER A 158 -2.59 -11.96 14.64
CA SER A 158 -2.97 -10.91 15.58
C SER A 158 -2.28 -11.10 16.92
N ASP A 159 -1.89 -10.00 17.57
CA ASP A 159 -1.35 -9.98 18.93
C ASP A 159 -2.44 -10.17 20.00
N ALA A 160 -3.64 -9.63 19.75
CA ALA A 160 -4.73 -9.59 20.70
C ALA A 160 -5.84 -10.63 20.42
N THR A 161 -5.84 -11.26 19.24
CA THR A 161 -6.94 -12.13 18.81
C THR A 161 -6.47 -13.38 18.08
N ARG A 162 -7.40 -14.31 17.83
CA ARG A 162 -7.15 -15.50 17.00
C ARG A 162 -7.22 -15.24 15.49
N PHE A 163 -7.62 -14.03 15.06
CA PHE A 163 -7.76 -13.75 13.64
C PHE A 163 -6.40 -13.63 12.96
N VAL A 164 -6.38 -14.03 11.69
CA VAL A 164 -5.20 -13.94 10.83
C VAL A 164 -5.57 -13.15 9.59
N ILE A 165 -4.68 -12.26 9.16
CA ILE A 165 -4.78 -11.57 7.88
C ILE A 165 -3.87 -12.22 6.84
N ASP A 166 -4.27 -12.20 5.58
CA ASP A 166 -3.43 -12.70 4.50
C ASP A 166 -2.24 -11.77 4.28
N THR A 167 -1.03 -12.34 4.25
CA THR A 167 0.20 -11.64 3.87
C THR A 167 0.68 -12.13 2.52
N HIS A 168 1.41 -11.28 1.81
CA HIS A 168 1.82 -11.48 0.42
C HIS A 168 3.33 -11.28 0.28
N ASP A 169 3.97 -12.05 -0.61
CA ASP A 169 5.38 -11.85 -0.92
C ASP A 169 5.55 -10.64 -1.82
N VAL A 170 6.58 -9.85 -1.56
CA VAL A 170 6.96 -8.69 -2.38
C VAL A 170 8.34 -8.92 -2.96
N LYS A 171 8.51 -8.58 -4.24
CA LYS A 171 9.79 -8.60 -4.94
C LYS A 171 10.08 -7.24 -5.52
N GLU A 172 11.33 -6.82 -5.39
CA GLU A 172 11.88 -5.66 -6.07
C GLU A 172 12.81 -6.16 -7.18
N ILE A 173 12.54 -5.77 -8.43
CA ILE A 173 13.31 -6.16 -9.61
C ILE A 173 13.50 -4.90 -10.46
N ASP A 174 14.75 -4.51 -10.69
CA ASP A 174 15.12 -3.35 -11.52
C ASP A 174 14.36 -2.06 -11.14
N GLY A 175 14.17 -1.78 -9.84
CA GLY A 175 13.44 -0.61 -9.35
C GLY A 175 11.91 -0.70 -9.46
N HIS A 176 11.37 -1.89 -9.69
CA HIS A 176 9.94 -2.17 -9.81
C HIS A 176 9.48 -3.15 -8.73
N VAL A 177 8.30 -2.88 -8.17
CA VAL A 177 7.69 -3.67 -7.11
C VAL A 177 6.67 -4.63 -7.69
N PHE A 178 6.74 -5.88 -7.24
CA PHE A 178 5.86 -6.97 -7.63
C PHE A 178 5.30 -7.64 -6.38
N VAL A 179 4.00 -7.95 -6.37
CA VAL A 179 3.33 -8.59 -5.23
C VAL A 179 2.72 -9.92 -5.64
N SER A 180 2.89 -10.97 -4.82
CA SER A 180 2.35 -12.30 -5.12
C SER A 180 0.82 -12.28 -5.16
N GLN A 181 0.22 -13.03 -6.08
CA GLN A 181 -1.24 -13.18 -6.15
C GLN A 181 -1.78 -14.02 -4.99
N ALA A 182 -1.09 -15.11 -4.70
CA ALA A 182 -1.40 -16.00 -3.59
C ALA A 182 -0.83 -15.45 -2.26
N PRO A 183 -1.57 -15.58 -1.14
CA PRO A 183 -1.01 -15.34 0.17
C PRO A 183 0.14 -16.30 0.48
N ARG A 184 1.16 -15.81 1.18
CA ARG A 184 2.32 -16.63 1.60
C ARG A 184 2.04 -17.42 2.88
N ASN A 185 1.12 -16.94 3.71
CA ASN A 185 0.87 -17.46 5.06
C ASN A 185 -0.32 -18.44 5.11
N THR A 186 -0.58 -19.21 4.05
CA THR A 186 -1.72 -20.15 3.97
C THR A 186 -1.67 -21.26 5.02
N SER A 187 -0.49 -21.59 5.54
CA SER A 187 -0.29 -22.58 6.60
C SER A 187 -0.59 -22.04 8.01
N VAL A 188 -0.71 -20.72 8.19
CA VAL A 188 -0.98 -20.11 9.49
C VAL A 188 -2.44 -20.35 9.87
N ALA A 189 -2.66 -21.03 11.00
CA ALA A 189 -3.98 -21.35 11.50
C ALA A 189 -4.69 -20.12 12.08
N GLY A 190 -5.97 -19.97 11.77
CA GLY A 190 -6.82 -18.93 12.34
C GLY A 190 -7.94 -18.52 11.38
N PRO A 191 -9.09 -18.03 11.90
CA PRO A 191 -10.13 -17.47 11.06
C PRO A 191 -9.60 -16.27 10.26
N ARG A 192 -9.86 -16.30 8.97
CA ARG A 192 -9.65 -15.18 8.04
C ARG A 192 -11.01 -14.59 7.70
N ARG A 193 -11.14 -13.28 7.84
CA ARG A 193 -12.33 -12.54 7.41
C ARG A 193 -11.86 -11.40 6.54
N ASP A 194 -12.14 -11.51 5.25
CA ASP A 194 -11.80 -10.51 4.25
C ASP A 194 -13.03 -9.73 3.77
N PHE A 195 -14.24 -10.12 4.19
CA PHE A 195 -15.51 -9.53 3.73
C PHE A 195 -15.62 -9.49 2.19
N GLY A 196 -15.05 -10.50 1.53
CA GLY A 196 -14.91 -10.56 0.08
C GLY A 196 -13.83 -9.64 -0.50
N GLY A 197 -13.20 -8.79 0.31
CA GLY A 197 -12.18 -7.81 -0.11
C GLY A 197 -12.70 -6.37 -0.13
N ARG A 198 -13.88 -6.10 0.48
CA ARG A 198 -14.44 -4.75 0.60
C ARG A 198 -14.27 -4.17 2.00
N GLU A 199 -13.92 -2.90 2.03
CA GLU A 199 -13.96 -2.12 3.27
C GLU A 199 -15.41 -1.95 3.71
N MET A 200 -15.65 -2.09 5.01
CA MET A 200 -16.92 -1.75 5.63
C MET A 200 -16.74 -0.36 6.25
N ASN A 201 -17.34 0.64 5.61
CA ASN A 201 -17.39 2.01 6.13
C ASN A 201 -18.44 2.12 7.24
#